data_AF-A0A1V2KAJ6-F1
#
_entry.id   AF-A0A1V2KAJ6-F1
#
_cell.length_a   1.000
_cell.length_b   1.000
_cell.length_c   1.000
_cell.angle_alpha   90.00
_cell.angle_beta   90.00
_cell.angle_gamma   90.00
#
_symmetry.space_group_name_H-M   'P 1'
#
loop_
_entity.id
_entity.type
_entity.pdbx_description
1 polymer ?
#
loop_
_entity_poly.entity_id
_entity_poly.type
_entity_poly.pdbx_seq_one_letter_code
_entity_poly.pdbx_strand_id
1 'polypeptide(L)'
;MKHIAVIAALGLLSGCGVQGIKGDAPYKDMLKKPLMTDSIMRDGDDLSYQVQVTLTANAAVPDIAQIQASCTTPSGSLLFMEAPGAPQPDGQPTRITVMRNLTPAVVGELQQNASFTDACARTPRPDWRLVSTTGTQRQLLIDRASLKTVGDKVEFWGAYDEPLILINKLKKMPYAQTRMHWEVSCSRQTYRTLAAFSLTPKNTVTFGNVVAIPVAQPFSGAEADTQTLLKAACSPTTAQLPVAVARTKLQQSLTPASVPAAVTEAIAALGMPVAAKPLRHLLEKRDLGSSSLRTDVFIEPAAGNGPLKIRRATQFSSTRITTFRGLFSLTFQSDFELHGMKVSAASNVEQLSFTGDWKQMPIGATLGFKLKELNRNTAEEDRVLSRDSTCVVARELPASSINSALSGNAKALNCIATGDNYQATSTVMYLQEYGYFFTTQDVIQGKYKTRTTLVNAQ
;
A
#
# COMPACT_ATOMS: atom_id res chain seq x y z
N MET A 1 -16.87 2.70 -17.32
CA MET A 1 -15.42 2.67 -17.12
C MET A 1 -15.12 3.08 -15.69
N LYS A 2 -14.35 2.27 -14.96
CA LYS A 2 -14.15 2.32 -13.50
C LYS A 2 -13.14 3.42 -13.12
N HIS A 3 -13.50 4.31 -12.19
CA HIS A 3 -12.55 5.17 -11.47
C HIS A 3 -12.84 5.07 -9.97
N ILE A 4 -11.84 4.61 -9.23
CA ILE A 4 -11.89 4.32 -7.78
C ILE A 4 -11.45 5.59 -7.05
N ALA A 5 -12.36 6.17 -6.27
CA ALA A 5 -12.04 7.09 -5.19
C ALA A 5 -11.95 6.28 -3.89
N VAL A 6 -10.85 6.46 -3.16
CA VAL A 6 -10.59 5.82 -1.87
C VAL A 6 -11.65 6.29 -0.87
N ILE A 7 -12.62 5.44 -0.59
CA ILE A 7 -13.53 5.56 0.56
C ILE A 7 -13.31 4.31 1.41
N ALA A 8 -12.93 4.53 2.66
CA ALA A 8 -12.88 3.49 3.69
C ALA A 8 -14.27 2.84 3.82
N ALA A 9 -14.46 1.69 3.18
CA ALA A 9 -15.63 0.86 3.32
C ALA A 9 -15.37 -0.16 4.44
N LEU A 10 -15.86 0.15 5.64
CA LEU A 10 -15.98 -0.80 6.73
C LEU A 10 -17.37 -1.43 6.71
N GLY A 11 -17.40 -2.74 6.49
CA GLY A 11 -18.40 -3.64 7.06
C GLY A 11 -19.81 -3.62 6.46
N LEU A 12 -20.00 -4.33 5.34
CA LEU A 12 -21.20 -5.13 5.15
C LEU A 12 -20.79 -6.58 4.90
N LEU A 13 -20.82 -7.35 6.00
CA LEU A 13 -20.89 -8.80 5.98
C LEU A 13 -22.24 -9.20 5.39
N SER A 14 -22.32 -9.26 4.07
CA SER A 14 -23.29 -10.11 3.39
C SER A 14 -22.48 -11.16 2.65
N GLY A 15 -22.55 -12.40 3.15
CA GLY A 15 -21.89 -13.54 2.56
C GLY A 15 -22.33 -13.72 1.12
N CYS A 16 -21.52 -13.26 0.18
CA CYS A 16 -21.39 -13.93 -1.10
C CYS A 16 -20.78 -15.29 -0.76
N GLY A 17 -21.65 -16.30 -0.66
CA GLY A 17 -21.22 -17.68 -0.67
C GLY A 17 -20.31 -17.85 -1.88
N VAL A 18 -19.00 -17.97 -1.62
CA VAL A 18 -18.10 -18.63 -2.54
C VAL A 18 -18.76 -19.98 -2.74
N GLN A 19 -19.37 -20.19 -3.91
CA GLN A 19 -19.65 -21.54 -4.37
C GLN A 19 -18.28 -22.21 -4.36
N GLY A 20 -18.01 -22.90 -3.26
CA GLY A 20 -16.79 -23.65 -3.08
C GLY A 20 -16.67 -24.54 -4.30
N ILE A 21 -15.52 -24.45 -4.97
CA ILE A 21 -15.09 -25.48 -5.90
C ILE A 21 -15.13 -26.77 -5.07
N LYS A 22 -16.24 -27.51 -5.19
CA LYS A 22 -16.44 -28.77 -4.49
C LYS A 22 -15.46 -29.76 -5.09
N GLY A 23 -14.43 -30.10 -4.34
CA GLY A 23 -13.52 -31.20 -4.61
C GLY A 23 -12.07 -30.75 -4.79
N ASP A 24 -11.14 -31.50 -4.19
CA ASP A 24 -9.69 -31.37 -4.39
C ASP A 24 -9.23 -31.86 -5.78
N ALA A 25 -10.16 -32.35 -6.62
CA ALA A 25 -9.89 -32.97 -7.92
C ALA A 25 -9.07 -32.12 -8.92
N PRO A 26 -9.34 -30.81 -9.16
CA PRO A 26 -8.57 -30.04 -10.14
C PRO A 26 -7.13 -29.76 -9.70
N TYR A 27 -6.82 -29.86 -8.39
CA TYR A 27 -5.47 -29.64 -7.86
C TYR A 27 -4.58 -30.88 -7.91
N LYS A 28 -5.19 -32.08 -7.86
CA LYS A 28 -4.45 -33.35 -7.90
C LYS A 28 -3.64 -33.50 -9.18
N ASP A 29 -4.26 -33.22 -10.33
CA ASP A 29 -3.58 -33.39 -11.61
C ASP A 29 -2.48 -32.35 -11.86
N MET A 30 -2.61 -31.17 -11.24
CA MET A 30 -1.58 -30.13 -11.22
C MET A 30 -0.32 -30.59 -10.47
N LEU A 31 -0.46 -31.25 -9.32
CA LEU A 31 0.68 -31.68 -8.50
C LEU A 31 1.44 -32.87 -9.07
N LYS A 32 0.89 -33.55 -10.08
CA LYS A 32 1.59 -34.58 -10.85
C LYS A 32 2.46 -33.99 -11.97
N LYS A 33 2.30 -32.71 -12.28
CA LYS A 33 3.09 -32.05 -13.33
C LYS A 33 4.55 -31.91 -12.89
N PRO A 34 5.51 -31.95 -13.84
CA PRO A 34 6.89 -31.67 -13.53
C PRO A 34 7.05 -30.22 -13.03
N LEU A 35 8.01 -30.02 -12.13
CA LEU A 35 8.35 -28.69 -11.64
C LEU A 35 9.04 -27.89 -12.74
N MET A 36 8.75 -26.59 -12.82
CA MET A 36 9.51 -25.69 -13.68
C MET A 36 10.89 -25.45 -13.06
N THR A 37 11.95 -25.97 -13.68
CA THR A 37 13.32 -25.99 -13.13
C THR A 37 13.78 -24.62 -12.62
N ASP A 38 13.60 -23.57 -13.41
CA ASP A 38 14.06 -22.21 -13.08
C ASP A 38 13.26 -21.53 -11.96
N SER A 39 12.16 -22.14 -11.51
CA SER A 39 11.35 -21.66 -10.39
C SER A 39 11.75 -22.25 -9.04
N ILE A 40 12.56 -23.31 -9.04
CA ILE A 40 12.83 -24.11 -7.84
C ILE A 40 13.74 -23.32 -6.90
N MET A 41 13.20 -22.98 -5.74
CA MET A 41 13.89 -22.24 -4.70
C MET A 41 13.69 -22.94 -3.37
N ARG A 42 14.78 -23.14 -2.61
CA ARG A 42 14.73 -23.74 -1.28
C ARG A 42 14.84 -22.69 -0.17
N ASP A 43 14.08 -22.88 0.90
CA ASP A 43 14.20 -22.11 2.14
C ASP A 43 14.09 -23.07 3.33
N GLY A 44 15.22 -23.32 4.00
CA GLY A 44 15.30 -24.38 4.99
C GLY A 44 14.94 -25.75 4.40
N ASP A 45 13.82 -26.30 4.83
CA ASP A 45 13.32 -27.58 4.33
C ASP A 45 12.26 -27.47 3.23
N ASP A 46 11.73 -26.27 2.98
CA ASP A 46 10.68 -26.07 2.01
C ASP A 46 11.25 -25.77 0.63
N LEU A 47 10.63 -26.35 -0.40
CA LEU A 47 10.75 -25.90 -1.79
C LEU A 47 9.57 -25.03 -2.15
N SER A 48 9.84 -23.90 -2.77
CA SER A 48 8.87 -23.07 -3.48
C SER A 48 9.14 -23.19 -4.97
N TYR A 49 8.11 -23.48 -5.76
CA TYR A 49 8.23 -23.74 -7.20
C TYR A 49 6.92 -23.50 -7.95
N GLN A 50 7.03 -23.37 -9.27
CA GLN A 50 5.92 -23.26 -10.20
C GLN A 50 5.72 -24.58 -10.97
N VAL A 51 4.46 -24.85 -11.32
CA VAL A 51 4.07 -25.91 -12.26
C VAL A 51 3.17 -25.33 -13.34
N GLN A 52 3.27 -25.88 -14.55
CA GLN A 52 2.37 -25.54 -15.65
C GLN A 52 1.11 -26.41 -15.59
N VAL A 53 -0.06 -25.77 -15.55
CA VAL A 53 -1.29 -26.41 -15.08
C VAL A 53 -2.21 -26.88 -16.22
N THR A 54 -2.28 -26.16 -17.33
CA THR A 54 -3.13 -26.41 -18.53
C THR A 54 -4.36 -27.30 -18.29
N LEU A 55 -5.36 -26.78 -17.60
CA LEU A 55 -6.65 -27.48 -17.38
C LEU A 55 -7.64 -27.16 -18.53
N THR A 56 -7.44 -27.74 -19.72
CA THR A 56 -8.34 -27.68 -20.92
C THR A 56 -8.27 -26.43 -21.83
N ALA A 57 -8.76 -26.59 -23.08
CA ALA A 57 -8.70 -25.65 -24.21
C ALA A 57 -9.60 -24.40 -24.10
N ASN A 58 -9.88 -23.94 -22.88
CA ASN A 58 -10.62 -22.71 -22.62
C ASN A 58 -9.65 -21.63 -22.12
N ALA A 59 -9.68 -20.44 -22.75
CA ALA A 59 -8.85 -19.28 -22.40
C ALA A 59 -9.20 -18.61 -21.05
N ALA A 60 -9.86 -19.33 -20.13
CA ALA A 60 -10.31 -18.88 -18.81
C ALA A 60 -9.72 -19.70 -17.66
N VAL A 61 -8.64 -20.45 -17.92
CA VAL A 61 -8.13 -21.53 -17.06
C VAL A 61 -6.71 -21.23 -16.57
N PRO A 62 -6.36 -21.39 -15.28
CA PRO A 62 -5.00 -21.23 -14.77
C PRO A 62 -3.90 -21.94 -15.59
N ASP A 63 -2.87 -21.20 -16.00
CA ASP A 63 -1.67 -21.69 -16.70
C ASP A 63 -0.53 -22.04 -15.74
N ILE A 64 -0.41 -21.32 -14.63
CA ILE A 64 0.67 -21.49 -13.65
C ILE A 64 0.10 -21.60 -12.24
N ALA A 65 0.67 -22.48 -11.43
CA ALA A 65 0.45 -22.52 -10.00
C ALA A 65 1.75 -22.44 -9.22
N GLN A 66 1.76 -21.60 -8.19
CA GLN A 66 2.86 -21.47 -7.23
C GLN A 66 2.57 -22.30 -5.99
N ILE A 67 3.45 -23.25 -5.70
CA ILE A 67 3.33 -24.17 -4.56
C ILE A 67 4.54 -24.00 -3.66
N GLN A 68 4.33 -24.19 -2.35
CA GLN A 68 5.38 -24.38 -1.37
C GLN A 68 5.15 -25.71 -0.66
N ALA A 69 6.17 -26.57 -0.54
CA ALA A 69 6.06 -27.87 0.12
C ALA A 69 7.37 -28.29 0.79
N SER A 70 7.25 -29.03 1.90
CA SER A 70 8.39 -29.50 2.68
C SER A 70 8.98 -30.78 2.07
N CYS A 71 10.31 -30.87 2.09
CA CYS A 71 11.04 -32.04 1.62
C CYS A 71 11.04 -33.20 2.64
N THR A 72 10.87 -32.92 3.93
CA THR A 72 10.95 -33.92 5.01
C THR A 72 9.64 -34.13 5.75
N THR A 73 8.78 -33.11 5.79
CA THR A 73 7.48 -33.15 6.47
C THR A 73 6.37 -33.25 5.42
N PRO A 74 5.33 -34.09 5.62
CA PRO A 74 4.18 -34.13 4.73
C PRO A 74 3.31 -32.87 4.92
N SER A 75 3.76 -31.76 4.34
CA SER A 75 3.04 -30.49 4.30
C SER A 75 3.28 -29.73 2.99
N GLY A 76 2.27 -29.00 2.55
CA GLY A 76 2.40 -28.06 1.44
C GLY A 76 1.21 -27.11 1.34
N SER A 77 1.39 -26.05 0.56
CA SER A 77 0.42 -24.98 0.36
C SER A 77 0.41 -24.53 -1.09
N LEU A 78 -0.79 -24.29 -1.63
CA LEU A 78 -0.99 -23.59 -2.89
C LEU A 78 -1.08 -22.09 -2.60
N LEU A 79 -0.11 -21.32 -3.09
CA LEU A 79 0.02 -19.89 -2.79
C LEU A 79 -0.87 -19.07 -3.72
N PHE A 80 -0.67 -19.20 -5.02
CA PHE A 80 -1.49 -18.55 -6.04
C PHE A 80 -1.55 -19.37 -7.33
N MET A 81 -2.56 -19.05 -8.15
CA MET A 81 -2.70 -19.52 -9.52
C MET A 81 -2.84 -18.32 -10.46
N GLU A 82 -2.36 -18.43 -11.69
CA GLU A 82 -2.48 -17.39 -12.72
C GLU A 82 -3.18 -17.96 -13.95
N ALA A 83 -4.25 -17.31 -14.42
CA ALA A 83 -4.94 -17.67 -15.65
C ALA A 83 -4.53 -16.77 -16.83
N PRO A 84 -4.37 -17.33 -18.05
CA PRO A 84 -4.24 -16.55 -19.26
C PRO A 84 -5.52 -15.75 -19.46
N GLY A 85 -5.34 -14.52 -19.91
CA GLY A 85 -6.39 -13.58 -20.22
C GLY A 85 -5.74 -12.27 -20.65
N ALA A 86 -6.50 -11.40 -21.31
CA ALA A 86 -6.03 -10.05 -21.58
C ALA A 86 -5.53 -9.45 -20.26
N PRO A 87 -4.31 -8.89 -20.22
CA PRO A 87 -3.81 -8.22 -19.05
C PRO A 87 -4.87 -7.24 -18.54
N GLN A 88 -5.12 -7.22 -17.23
CA GLN A 88 -5.95 -6.16 -16.65
C GLN A 88 -5.29 -4.79 -16.95
N PRO A 89 -5.97 -3.66 -16.70
CA PRO A 89 -5.38 -2.33 -16.90
C PRO A 89 -4.04 -2.10 -16.16
N ASP A 90 -3.69 -2.97 -15.22
CA ASP A 90 -2.41 -3.06 -14.52
C ASP A 90 -1.34 -3.93 -15.24
N GLY A 91 -1.62 -4.39 -16.46
CA GLY A 91 -0.72 -5.21 -17.26
C GLY A 91 -0.56 -6.66 -16.77
N GLN A 92 -1.48 -7.20 -15.94
CA GLN A 92 -1.32 -8.53 -15.35
C GLN A 92 -2.38 -9.57 -15.76
N PRO A 93 -2.01 -10.86 -15.89
CA PRO A 93 -2.96 -11.95 -16.00
C PRO A 93 -3.87 -12.02 -14.77
N THR A 94 -5.06 -12.61 -14.92
CA THR A 94 -5.98 -12.76 -13.78
C THR A 94 -5.38 -13.75 -12.79
N ARG A 95 -4.91 -13.21 -11.66
CA ARG A 95 -4.33 -14.01 -10.58
C ARG A 95 -5.36 -14.32 -9.52
N ILE A 96 -5.45 -15.60 -9.17
CA ILE A 96 -6.29 -16.11 -8.10
C ILE A 96 -5.36 -16.42 -6.92
N THR A 97 -5.34 -15.53 -5.93
CA THR A 97 -4.64 -15.81 -4.67
C THR A 97 -5.44 -16.86 -3.91
N VAL A 98 -4.82 -17.99 -3.59
CA VAL A 98 -5.50 -19.12 -2.93
C VAL A 98 -5.08 -19.21 -1.47
N MET A 99 -3.77 -19.11 -1.19
CA MET A 99 -3.18 -19.19 0.15
C MET A 99 -3.79 -20.31 1.00
N ARG A 100 -3.84 -21.53 0.45
CA ARG A 100 -4.51 -22.69 1.04
C ARG A 100 -3.52 -23.80 1.33
N ASN A 101 -3.60 -24.36 2.54
CA ASN A 101 -2.90 -25.60 2.87
C ASN A 101 -3.50 -26.77 2.09
N LEU A 102 -2.63 -27.57 1.48
CA LEU A 102 -3.02 -28.79 0.77
C LEU A 102 -3.51 -29.83 1.79
N THR A 103 -4.49 -30.63 1.40
CA THR A 103 -4.99 -31.71 2.24
C THR A 103 -3.96 -32.85 2.32
N PRO A 104 -3.96 -33.68 3.38
CA PRO A 104 -2.99 -34.77 3.51
C PRO A 104 -2.95 -35.73 2.32
N ALA A 105 -4.11 -36.02 1.71
CA ALA A 105 -4.20 -36.85 0.51
C ALA A 105 -3.46 -36.22 -0.69
N VAL A 106 -3.60 -34.91 -0.86
CA VAL A 106 -2.97 -34.15 -1.95
C VAL A 106 -1.46 -34.02 -1.72
N VAL A 107 -1.03 -33.86 -0.47
CA VAL A 107 0.39 -33.89 -0.09
C VAL A 107 1.01 -35.27 -0.36
N GLY A 108 0.29 -36.35 -0.04
CA GLY A 108 0.75 -37.71 -0.32
C GLY A 108 1.01 -37.97 -1.82
N GLU A 109 0.19 -37.40 -2.70
CA GLU A 109 0.42 -37.46 -4.15
C GLU A 109 1.66 -36.66 -4.57
N LEU A 110 1.88 -35.47 -3.99
CA LEU A 110 3.08 -34.67 -4.27
C LEU A 110 4.37 -35.40 -3.87
N GLN A 111 4.36 -36.12 -2.76
CA GLN A 111 5.52 -36.92 -2.30
C GLN A 111 5.88 -38.05 -3.26
N GLN A 112 4.95 -38.48 -4.12
CA GLN A 112 5.20 -39.48 -5.17
C GLN A 112 5.66 -38.86 -6.49
N ASN A 113 5.69 -37.53 -6.62
CA ASN A 113 6.16 -36.86 -7.81
C ASN A 113 7.70 -36.97 -7.92
N ALA A 114 8.18 -37.65 -8.96
CA ALA A 114 9.62 -37.84 -9.22
C ALA A 114 10.36 -36.50 -9.34
N SER A 115 9.78 -35.50 -10.02
CA SER A 115 10.39 -34.18 -10.17
C SER A 115 10.50 -33.44 -8.84
N PHE A 116 9.54 -33.60 -7.93
CA PHE A 116 9.58 -33.00 -6.59
C PHE A 116 10.63 -33.69 -5.70
N THR A 117 10.64 -35.02 -5.67
CA THR A 117 11.60 -35.80 -4.90
C THR A 117 13.04 -35.58 -5.37
N ASP A 118 13.26 -35.53 -6.70
CA ASP A 118 14.56 -35.17 -7.29
C ASP A 118 14.98 -33.74 -6.93
N ALA A 119 14.06 -32.77 -6.98
CA ALA A 119 14.35 -31.39 -6.58
C ALA A 119 14.74 -31.31 -5.10
N CYS A 120 14.05 -32.03 -4.22
CA CYS A 120 14.39 -32.07 -2.79
C CYS A 120 15.79 -32.65 -2.51
N ALA A 121 16.21 -33.63 -3.31
CA ALA A 121 17.53 -34.24 -3.20
C ALA A 121 18.64 -33.36 -3.79
N ARG A 122 18.36 -32.64 -4.89
CA ARG A 122 19.39 -31.92 -5.67
C ARG A 122 19.52 -30.44 -5.30
N THR A 123 18.48 -29.81 -4.77
CA THR A 123 18.52 -28.39 -4.40
C THR A 123 19.08 -28.25 -2.99
N PRO A 124 20.30 -27.72 -2.80
CA PRO A 124 20.90 -27.58 -1.48
C PRO A 124 20.14 -26.56 -0.64
N ARG A 125 20.31 -26.64 0.69
CA ARG A 125 19.83 -25.59 1.60
C ARG A 125 20.54 -24.27 1.25
N PRO A 126 19.83 -23.14 1.25
CA PRO A 126 20.43 -21.87 0.84
C PRO A 126 21.50 -21.43 1.83
N ASP A 127 22.55 -20.82 1.30
CA ASP A 127 23.67 -20.23 2.04
C ASP A 127 23.81 -18.77 1.62
N TRP A 128 22.88 -17.95 2.11
CA TRP A 128 22.80 -16.53 1.79
C TRP A 128 23.98 -15.75 2.34
N ARG A 129 24.69 -15.05 1.45
CA ARG A 129 25.82 -14.18 1.76
C ARG A 129 25.52 -12.74 1.43
N LEU A 130 25.95 -11.84 2.32
CA LEU A 130 25.80 -10.41 2.13
C LEU A 130 26.90 -9.89 1.19
N VAL A 131 26.51 -9.40 0.02
CA VAL A 131 27.40 -8.79 -0.97
C VAL A 131 27.65 -7.32 -0.63
N SER A 132 26.59 -6.56 -0.37
CA SER A 132 26.68 -5.15 0.02
C SER A 132 25.39 -4.65 0.67
N THR A 133 25.45 -3.46 1.27
CA THR A 133 24.29 -2.71 1.75
C THR A 133 24.25 -1.36 1.07
N THR A 134 23.10 -0.98 0.51
CA THR A 134 22.92 0.29 -0.19
C THR A 134 22.67 1.43 0.80
N GLY A 135 22.69 2.68 0.31
CA GLY A 135 22.33 3.85 1.12
C GLY A 135 20.89 3.82 1.65
N THR A 136 19.98 3.08 1.01
CA THR A 136 18.60 2.86 1.48
C THR A 136 18.49 1.71 2.49
N GLN A 137 19.61 1.15 2.96
CA GLN A 137 19.67 -0.02 3.84
C GLN A 137 19.09 -1.32 3.23
N ARG A 138 18.91 -1.36 1.91
CA ARG A 138 18.67 -2.60 1.18
C ARG A 138 19.95 -3.43 1.21
N GLN A 139 19.82 -4.71 1.50
CA GLN A 139 20.93 -5.66 1.45
C GLN A 139 20.88 -6.45 0.15
N LEU A 140 22.02 -6.56 -0.52
CA LEU A 140 22.18 -7.38 -1.72
C LEU A 140 22.77 -8.71 -1.29
N LEU A 141 22.05 -9.80 -1.56
CA LEU A 141 22.41 -11.14 -1.12
C LEU A 141 22.67 -12.06 -2.33
N ILE A 142 23.58 -13.02 -2.14
CA ILE A 142 23.84 -14.10 -3.08
C ILE A 142 23.74 -15.44 -2.35
N ASP A 143 23.02 -16.40 -2.91
CA ASP A 143 22.98 -17.76 -2.36
C ASP A 143 24.21 -18.53 -2.87
N ARG A 144 25.19 -18.69 -1.99
CA ARG A 144 26.43 -19.40 -2.32
C ARG A 144 26.18 -20.86 -2.69
N ALA A 145 25.19 -21.52 -2.08
CA ALA A 145 24.88 -22.91 -2.35
C ALA A 145 24.23 -23.12 -3.72
N SER A 146 23.61 -22.07 -4.28
CA SER A 146 23.02 -22.11 -5.62
C SER A 146 24.01 -21.89 -6.76
N LEU A 147 25.23 -21.40 -6.47
CA LEU A 147 26.23 -21.10 -7.49
C LEU A 147 26.67 -22.38 -8.19
N LYS A 148 26.35 -22.49 -9.48
CA LYS A 148 26.67 -23.65 -10.30
C LYS A 148 27.26 -23.23 -11.63
N THR A 149 28.39 -23.83 -11.99
CA THR A 149 28.95 -23.71 -13.34
C THR A 149 28.23 -24.67 -14.28
N VAL A 150 27.68 -24.13 -15.37
CA VAL A 150 27.01 -24.88 -16.44
C VAL A 150 27.68 -24.48 -17.76
N GLY A 151 28.61 -25.30 -18.24
CA GLY A 151 29.44 -24.95 -19.40
C GLY A 151 30.31 -23.72 -19.11
N ASP A 152 30.22 -22.69 -19.95
CA ASP A 152 30.93 -21.41 -19.82
C ASP A 152 30.17 -20.36 -18.99
N LYS A 153 29.09 -20.78 -18.31
CA LYS A 153 28.19 -19.89 -17.57
C LYS A 153 28.08 -20.29 -16.11
N VAL A 154 27.60 -19.35 -15.32
CA VAL A 154 27.30 -19.50 -13.89
C VAL A 154 25.82 -19.24 -13.69
N GLU A 155 25.11 -20.18 -13.08
CA GLU A 155 23.74 -20.00 -12.61
C GLU A 155 23.73 -19.77 -11.09
N PHE A 156 22.87 -18.86 -10.62
CA PHE A 156 22.72 -18.60 -9.19
C PHE A 156 21.44 -17.84 -8.84
N TRP A 157 21.05 -17.93 -7.56
CA TRP A 157 20.03 -17.09 -6.94
C TRP A 157 20.65 -15.87 -6.24
N GLY A 158 20.22 -14.68 -6.63
CA GLY A 158 20.48 -13.42 -5.93
C GLY A 158 19.23 -12.91 -5.22
N ALA A 159 19.39 -11.98 -4.27
CA ALA A 159 18.25 -11.34 -3.60
C ALA A 159 18.46 -9.86 -3.29
N TYR A 160 17.37 -9.10 -3.35
CA TYR A 160 17.21 -7.78 -2.76
C TYR A 160 16.43 -7.92 -1.46
N ASP A 161 17.10 -7.74 -0.34
CA ASP A 161 16.49 -7.79 0.98
C ASP A 161 16.16 -6.37 1.46
N GLU A 162 14.87 -6.03 1.44
CA GLU A 162 14.40 -4.68 1.78
C GLU A 162 14.44 -4.47 3.30
N PRO A 163 14.77 -3.26 3.79
CA PRO A 163 14.77 -2.96 5.22
C PRO A 163 13.36 -2.94 5.84
N LEU A 164 12.33 -2.78 5.01
CA LEU A 164 10.93 -2.67 5.40
C LEU A 164 10.09 -3.67 4.59
N ILE A 165 8.90 -3.97 5.10
CA ILE A 165 7.85 -4.63 4.32
C ILE A 165 7.21 -3.55 3.43
N LEU A 166 7.31 -3.75 2.13
CA LEU A 166 6.79 -2.87 1.09
C LEU A 166 5.53 -3.49 0.47
N ILE A 167 4.75 -2.67 -0.25
CA ILE A 167 3.64 -3.15 -1.08
C ILE A 167 4.00 -2.90 -2.53
N ASN A 168 3.88 -3.93 -3.37
CA ASN A 168 3.99 -3.73 -4.80
C ASN A 168 2.73 -3.02 -5.29
N LYS A 169 2.88 -1.78 -5.76
CA LYS A 169 1.78 -0.90 -6.15
C LYS A 169 0.92 -1.46 -7.28
N LEU A 170 1.52 -2.25 -8.18
CA LEU A 170 0.81 -2.86 -9.29
C LEU A 170 0.06 -4.11 -8.83
N LYS A 171 0.77 -5.01 -8.16
CA LYS A 171 0.26 -6.32 -7.74
C LYS A 171 -0.63 -6.27 -6.51
N LYS A 172 -0.62 -5.16 -5.77
CA LYS A 172 -1.31 -4.99 -4.48
C LYS A 172 -0.99 -6.14 -3.52
N MET A 173 0.30 -6.45 -3.39
CA MET A 173 0.80 -7.54 -2.54
C MET A 173 1.99 -7.08 -1.71
N PRO A 174 2.09 -7.50 -0.44
CA PRO A 174 3.25 -7.20 0.38
C PRO A 174 4.46 -8.02 -0.07
N TYR A 175 5.64 -7.44 0.08
CA TYR A 175 6.92 -8.13 -0.08
C TYR A 175 7.97 -7.49 0.81
N ALA A 176 8.99 -8.26 1.15
CA ALA A 176 10.14 -7.81 1.92
C ALA A 176 11.46 -8.24 1.29
N GLN A 177 11.41 -9.13 0.32
CA GLN A 177 12.56 -9.57 -0.43
C GLN A 177 12.13 -9.87 -1.86
N THR A 178 13.03 -9.65 -2.81
CA THR A 178 12.91 -10.16 -4.18
C THR A 178 14.10 -11.08 -4.43
N ARG A 179 13.86 -12.30 -4.91
CA ARG A 179 14.87 -13.30 -5.29
C ARG A 179 14.83 -13.50 -6.80
N MET A 180 15.99 -13.54 -7.43
CA MET A 180 16.15 -13.64 -8.88
C MET A 180 17.10 -14.77 -9.22
N HIS A 181 16.71 -15.59 -10.19
CA HIS A 181 17.55 -16.64 -10.75
C HIS A 181 18.19 -16.11 -12.02
N TRP A 182 19.52 -16.11 -12.06
CA TRP A 182 20.28 -15.60 -13.19
C TRP A 182 21.21 -16.65 -13.77
N GLU A 183 21.30 -16.65 -15.10
CA GLU A 183 22.38 -17.27 -15.87
C GLU A 183 23.36 -16.17 -16.28
N VAL A 184 24.65 -16.36 -16.04
CA VAL A 184 25.69 -15.34 -16.21
C VAL A 184 26.88 -15.86 -17.00
N SER A 185 27.30 -15.12 -18.02
CA SER A 185 28.58 -15.33 -18.71
C SER A 185 29.60 -14.28 -18.24
N CYS A 186 30.48 -14.67 -17.33
CA CYS A 186 31.46 -13.77 -16.72
C CYS A 186 32.51 -13.25 -17.72
N SER A 187 32.92 -14.06 -18.68
CA SER A 187 33.87 -13.66 -19.73
C SER A 187 33.25 -12.67 -20.72
N ARG A 188 31.97 -12.85 -21.06
CA ARG A 188 31.23 -11.98 -21.98
C ARG A 188 30.56 -10.79 -21.29
N GLN A 189 30.55 -10.76 -19.95
CA GLN A 189 29.85 -9.77 -19.13
C GLN A 189 28.37 -9.63 -19.54
N THR A 190 27.70 -10.76 -19.76
CA THR A 190 26.27 -10.83 -20.09
C THR A 190 25.51 -11.71 -19.11
N TYR A 191 24.22 -11.45 -18.95
CA TYR A 191 23.34 -12.21 -18.08
C TYR A 191 21.96 -12.42 -18.70
N ARG A 192 21.22 -13.41 -18.21
CA ARG A 192 19.81 -13.66 -18.48
C ARG A 192 19.08 -13.84 -17.16
N THR A 193 17.93 -13.18 -17.01
CA THR A 193 17.01 -13.46 -15.91
C THR A 193 16.15 -14.66 -16.28
N LEU A 194 16.28 -15.72 -15.48
CA LEU A 194 15.52 -16.97 -15.65
C LEU A 194 14.22 -16.92 -14.84
N ALA A 195 14.25 -16.33 -13.65
CA ALA A 195 13.06 -16.12 -12.83
C ALA A 195 13.23 -14.94 -11.87
N ALA A 196 12.10 -14.39 -11.41
CA ALA A 196 12.08 -13.38 -10.35
C ALA A 196 10.84 -13.56 -9.49
N PHE A 197 11.03 -13.60 -8.17
CA PHE A 197 9.99 -13.80 -7.17
C PHE A 197 10.12 -12.79 -6.04
N SER A 198 9.01 -12.20 -5.64
CA SER A 198 8.91 -11.39 -4.42
C SER A 198 8.29 -12.23 -3.30
N LEU A 199 8.82 -12.05 -2.10
CA LEU A 199 8.54 -12.88 -0.94
C LEU A 199 8.11 -12.03 0.25
N THR A 200 7.25 -12.59 1.10
CA THR A 200 6.97 -12.06 2.44
C THR A 200 8.21 -12.14 3.35
N PRO A 201 8.21 -11.51 4.53
CA PRO A 201 9.27 -11.69 5.54
C PRO A 201 9.47 -13.14 6.01
N LYS A 202 8.50 -14.03 5.78
CA LYS A 202 8.57 -15.46 6.11
C LYS A 202 8.99 -16.31 4.91
N ASN A 203 9.60 -15.70 3.88
CA ASN A 203 10.04 -16.37 2.66
C ASN A 203 8.94 -17.09 1.87
N THR A 204 7.66 -16.75 2.09
CA THR A 204 6.56 -17.21 1.23
C THR A 204 6.48 -16.33 -0.01
N VAL A 205 6.48 -16.92 -1.21
CA VAL A 205 6.33 -16.18 -2.47
C VAL A 205 4.95 -15.53 -2.55
N THR A 206 4.92 -14.21 -2.80
CA THR A 206 3.67 -13.46 -3.02
C THR A 206 3.41 -13.23 -4.49
N PHE A 207 4.43 -12.96 -5.31
CA PHE A 207 4.32 -12.81 -6.76
C PHE A 207 5.65 -13.02 -7.48
N GLY A 208 5.59 -13.13 -8.81
CA GLY A 208 6.74 -13.46 -9.65
C GLY A 208 6.47 -14.63 -10.58
N ASN A 209 7.42 -14.89 -11.46
CA ASN A 209 7.32 -15.89 -12.51
C ASN A 209 8.69 -16.30 -13.06
N VAL A 210 8.70 -17.46 -13.71
CA VAL A 210 9.76 -17.84 -14.66
C VAL A 210 9.61 -17.00 -15.93
N VAL A 211 10.75 -16.57 -16.48
CA VAL A 211 10.82 -15.83 -17.74
C VAL A 211 10.71 -16.82 -18.89
N ALA A 212 9.62 -16.74 -19.66
CA ALA A 212 9.33 -17.70 -20.73
C ALA A 212 10.41 -17.73 -21.83
N ILE A 213 10.98 -16.56 -22.17
CA ILE A 213 12.05 -16.44 -23.16
C ILE A 213 13.16 -15.53 -22.57
N PRO A 214 14.13 -16.11 -21.84
CA PRO A 214 15.22 -15.34 -21.25
C PRO A 214 16.12 -14.72 -22.33
N VAL A 215 16.26 -13.39 -22.32
CA VAL A 215 17.08 -12.64 -23.29
C VAL A 215 18.40 -12.24 -22.65
N ALA A 216 19.50 -12.41 -23.38
CA ALA A 216 20.83 -12.00 -22.92
C ALA A 216 20.96 -10.47 -22.94
N GLN A 217 21.45 -9.91 -21.83
CA GLN A 217 21.68 -8.48 -21.65
C GLN A 217 23.11 -8.24 -21.15
N PRO A 218 23.76 -7.13 -21.52
CA PRO A 218 25.06 -6.77 -20.97
C PRO A 218 24.92 -6.35 -19.51
N PHE A 219 25.95 -6.59 -18.70
CA PHE A 219 25.98 -6.14 -17.30
C PHE A 219 25.77 -4.63 -17.19
N SER A 220 26.39 -3.84 -18.07
CA SER A 220 26.27 -2.38 -18.08
C SER A 220 24.83 -1.87 -18.29
N GLY A 221 23.94 -2.70 -18.84
CA GLY A 221 22.53 -2.38 -19.01
C GLY A 221 21.66 -2.72 -17.80
N ALA A 222 22.20 -3.39 -16.77
CA ALA A 222 21.47 -3.71 -15.56
C ALA A 222 21.45 -2.54 -14.57
N GLU A 223 20.48 -2.52 -13.65
CA GLU A 223 20.49 -1.56 -12.53
C GLU A 223 21.72 -1.76 -11.62
N ALA A 224 22.13 -0.71 -10.91
CA ALA A 224 23.36 -0.73 -10.11
C ALA A 224 23.42 -1.89 -9.08
N ASP A 225 22.30 -2.16 -8.41
CA ASP A 225 22.17 -3.28 -7.47
C ASP A 225 22.33 -4.63 -8.18
N THR A 226 21.68 -4.81 -9.34
CA THR A 226 21.83 -6.00 -10.19
C THR A 226 23.28 -6.18 -10.62
N GLN A 227 23.92 -5.13 -11.13
CA GLN A 227 25.32 -5.16 -11.56
C GLN A 227 26.25 -5.63 -10.44
N THR A 228 25.99 -5.20 -9.21
CA THR A 228 26.77 -5.58 -8.04
C THR A 228 26.66 -7.08 -7.76
N LEU A 229 25.46 -7.65 -7.83
CA LEU A 229 25.24 -9.09 -7.67
C LEU A 229 25.85 -9.91 -8.82
N LEU A 230 25.70 -9.46 -10.06
CA LEU A 230 26.28 -10.13 -11.24
C LEU A 230 27.81 -10.18 -11.17
N LYS A 231 28.44 -9.06 -10.77
CA LYS A 231 29.90 -9.01 -10.54
C LYS A 231 30.33 -9.90 -9.39
N ALA A 232 29.56 -9.96 -8.31
CA ALA A 232 29.84 -10.85 -7.18
C ALA A 232 29.80 -12.32 -7.61
N ALA A 233 28.81 -12.75 -8.39
CA ALA A 233 28.75 -14.12 -8.90
C ALA A 233 29.97 -14.52 -9.75
N CYS A 234 30.59 -13.56 -10.42
CA CYS A 234 31.82 -13.75 -11.20
C CYS A 234 33.12 -13.65 -10.38
N SER A 235 33.04 -13.30 -9.09
CA SER A 235 34.20 -13.13 -8.23
C SER A 235 34.61 -14.45 -7.54
N PRO A 236 35.90 -14.79 -7.47
CA PRO A 236 36.37 -15.92 -6.67
C PRO A 236 36.23 -15.69 -5.16
N THR A 237 36.02 -14.44 -4.71
CA THR A 237 35.92 -14.09 -3.29
C THR A 237 34.53 -14.34 -2.68
N THR A 238 33.56 -14.79 -3.48
CA THR A 238 32.17 -15.05 -3.02
C THR A 238 32.11 -16.02 -1.85
N ALA A 239 33.05 -16.97 -1.77
CA ALA A 239 33.16 -17.90 -0.65
C ALA A 239 33.49 -17.23 0.70
N GLN A 240 34.10 -16.04 0.68
CA GLN A 240 34.55 -15.28 1.84
C GLN A 240 33.53 -14.25 2.32
N LEU A 241 32.42 -14.08 1.60
CA LEU A 241 31.39 -13.12 1.98
C LEU A 241 30.77 -13.47 3.34
N PRO A 242 30.41 -12.46 4.14
CA PRO A 242 29.75 -12.68 5.42
C PRO A 242 28.38 -13.34 5.25
N VAL A 243 28.02 -14.19 6.21
CA VAL A 243 26.68 -14.82 6.26
C VAL A 243 25.63 -13.73 6.46
N ALA A 244 24.57 -13.77 5.66
CA ALA A 244 23.44 -12.86 5.81
C ALA A 244 22.64 -13.21 7.07
N VAL A 245 22.29 -12.19 7.87
CA VAL A 245 21.50 -12.36 9.09
C VAL A 245 20.06 -11.95 8.81
N ALA A 246 19.10 -12.80 9.20
CA ALA A 246 17.69 -12.49 9.07
C ALA A 246 17.33 -11.23 9.90
N ARG A 247 16.58 -10.32 9.28
CA ARG A 247 16.15 -9.07 9.92
C ARG A 247 14.67 -9.11 10.26
N THR A 248 14.32 -8.62 11.44
CA THR A 248 12.93 -8.26 11.75
C THR A 248 12.58 -6.98 11.01
N LYS A 249 11.52 -7.01 10.20
CA LYS A 249 11.12 -5.89 9.34
C LYS A 249 9.79 -5.33 9.78
N LEU A 250 9.71 -4.00 9.81
CA LEU A 250 8.47 -3.28 10.05
C LEU A 250 7.79 -2.95 8.72
N GLN A 251 6.47 -2.73 8.78
CA GLN A 251 5.74 -2.19 7.65
C GLN A 251 6.22 -0.79 7.34
N GLN A 252 6.31 -0.44 6.05
CA GLN A 252 6.57 0.92 5.64
C GLN A 252 5.46 1.85 6.15
N SER A 253 5.85 2.92 6.84
CA SER A 253 4.96 4.01 7.23
C SER A 253 5.41 5.28 6.54
N LEU A 254 4.43 6.05 6.03
CA LEU A 254 4.67 7.32 5.38
C LEU A 254 4.52 8.44 6.41
N THR A 255 5.46 9.37 6.40
CA THR A 255 5.39 10.59 7.21
C THR A 255 5.24 11.79 6.27
N PRO A 256 4.21 12.64 6.45
CA PRO A 256 4.04 13.83 5.63
C PRO A 256 5.19 14.80 5.87
N ALA A 257 5.56 15.59 4.85
CA ALA A 257 6.49 16.69 5.07
C ALA A 257 5.87 17.73 6.02
N SER A 258 6.73 18.48 6.71
CA SER A 258 6.29 19.63 7.52
C SER A 258 5.55 20.65 6.65
N VAL A 259 4.60 21.39 7.25
CA VAL A 259 3.88 22.47 6.56
C VAL A 259 4.89 23.51 6.05
N PRO A 260 4.91 23.82 4.74
CA PRO A 260 5.84 24.81 4.20
C PRO A 260 5.65 26.20 4.81
N ALA A 261 6.73 26.97 4.93
CA ALA A 261 6.70 28.33 5.47
C ALA A 261 5.72 29.24 4.70
N ALA A 262 5.75 29.19 3.35
CA ALA A 262 4.82 29.93 2.49
C ALA A 262 3.34 29.61 2.78
N VAL A 263 3.01 28.36 3.13
CA VAL A 263 1.65 27.96 3.51
C VAL A 263 1.27 28.58 4.86
N THR A 264 2.19 28.58 5.84
CA THR A 264 1.95 29.22 7.14
C THR A 264 1.82 30.75 7.03
N GLU A 265 2.60 31.38 6.15
CA GLU A 265 2.53 32.81 5.86
C GLU A 265 1.21 33.19 5.19
N ALA A 266 0.75 32.42 4.20
CA ALA A 266 -0.54 32.62 3.55
C ALA A 266 -1.71 32.55 4.56
N ILE A 267 -1.64 31.64 5.54
CA ILE A 267 -2.61 31.54 6.63
C ILE A 267 -2.53 32.76 7.57
N ALA A 268 -1.32 33.17 7.94
CA ALA A 268 -1.12 34.31 8.83
C ALA A 268 -1.60 35.63 8.19
N ALA A 269 -1.40 35.79 6.88
CA ALA A 269 -1.83 36.96 6.11
C ALA A 269 -3.35 37.18 6.11
N LEU A 270 -4.15 36.15 6.40
CA LEU A 270 -5.60 36.30 6.56
C LEU A 270 -5.98 37.21 7.74
N GLY A 271 -5.09 37.38 8.72
CA GLY A 271 -5.33 38.24 9.87
C GLY A 271 -6.57 37.84 10.69
N MET A 272 -6.93 36.56 10.67
CA MET A 272 -8.10 36.04 11.40
C MET A 272 -7.94 36.26 12.91
N PRO A 273 -9.04 36.51 13.65
CA PRO A 273 -8.99 36.63 15.10
C PRO A 273 -8.42 35.37 15.78
N VAL A 274 -7.74 35.58 16.91
CA VAL A 274 -7.34 34.50 17.81
C VAL A 274 -8.59 33.91 18.47
N ALA A 275 -8.60 32.59 18.65
CA ALA A 275 -9.66 31.93 19.38
C ALA A 275 -9.69 32.45 20.83
N ALA A 276 -10.85 32.97 21.26
CA ALA A 276 -11.05 33.44 22.63
C ALA A 276 -11.21 32.26 23.61
N LYS A 277 -11.74 31.14 23.12
CA LYS A 277 -11.92 29.90 23.89
C LYS A 277 -11.19 28.74 23.24
N PRO A 278 -10.48 27.91 24.01
CA PRO A 278 -9.86 26.71 23.48
C PRO A 278 -10.94 25.68 23.14
N LEU A 279 -10.63 24.84 22.16
CA LEU A 279 -11.37 23.62 21.85
C LEU A 279 -10.34 22.48 21.91
N ARG A 280 -10.55 21.48 22.75
CA ARG A 280 -9.60 20.39 23.03
C ARG A 280 -10.16 19.04 22.63
N HIS A 281 -11.47 18.86 22.72
CA HIS A 281 -12.12 17.59 22.38
C HIS A 281 -13.47 17.81 21.73
N LEU A 282 -13.69 17.14 20.60
CA LEU A 282 -14.99 17.03 19.96
C LEU A 282 -15.37 15.56 19.83
N LEU A 283 -16.65 15.27 20.05
CA LEU A 283 -17.24 14.01 19.65
C LEU A 283 -18.14 14.26 18.45
N GLU A 284 -17.71 13.83 17.27
CA GLU A 284 -18.46 13.95 16.02
C GLU A 284 -19.22 12.65 15.74
N LYS A 285 -20.50 12.75 15.37
CA LYS A 285 -21.27 11.63 14.79
C LYS A 285 -21.53 11.93 13.32
N ARG A 286 -20.98 11.11 12.43
CA ARG A 286 -21.19 11.21 10.98
C ARG A 286 -22.18 10.14 10.54
N ASP A 287 -23.31 10.56 9.99
CA ASP A 287 -24.30 9.68 9.35
C ASP A 287 -23.88 9.44 7.89
N LEU A 288 -23.75 8.15 7.54
CA LEU A 288 -23.31 7.65 6.24
C LEU A 288 -24.47 7.06 5.42
N GLY A 289 -25.72 7.41 5.77
CA GLY A 289 -26.93 6.86 5.18
C GLY A 289 -27.43 5.63 5.93
N SER A 290 -26.82 4.46 5.71
CA SER A 290 -27.24 3.19 6.34
C SER A 290 -26.56 2.91 7.70
N SER A 291 -25.55 3.70 8.07
CA SER A 291 -24.80 3.56 9.32
C SER A 291 -24.35 4.92 9.84
N SER A 292 -23.82 4.94 11.06
CA SER A 292 -23.19 6.14 11.63
C SER A 292 -21.84 5.81 12.23
N LEU A 293 -20.90 6.74 12.10
CA LEU A 293 -19.55 6.63 12.64
C LEU A 293 -19.34 7.69 13.71
N ARG A 294 -18.93 7.27 14.91
CA ARG A 294 -18.47 8.18 15.96
C ARG A 294 -16.97 8.39 15.83
N THR A 295 -16.55 9.64 15.92
CA THR A 295 -15.14 10.05 15.82
C THR A 295 -14.82 10.97 16.99
N ASP A 296 -13.86 10.56 17.80
CA ASP A 296 -13.22 11.43 18.78
C ASP A 296 -12.17 12.29 18.08
N VAL A 297 -12.25 13.60 18.28
CA VAL A 297 -11.33 14.58 17.71
C VAL A 297 -10.62 15.27 18.85
N PHE A 298 -9.35 14.97 19.03
CA PHE A 298 -8.50 15.59 20.04
C PHE A 298 -7.69 16.70 19.37
N ILE A 299 -7.81 17.92 19.88
CA ILE A 299 -7.15 19.12 19.35
C ILE A 299 -6.03 19.49 20.32
N GLU A 300 -4.80 19.46 19.84
CA GLU A 300 -3.65 19.88 20.65
C GLU A 300 -3.66 21.40 20.81
N PRO A 301 -3.26 21.94 21.98
CA PRO A 301 -3.17 23.37 22.18
C PRO A 301 -2.20 24.00 21.17
N ALA A 302 -2.68 24.93 20.37
CA ALA A 302 -1.84 25.72 19.48
C ALA A 302 -1.46 27.05 20.15
N ALA A 303 -0.23 27.50 19.95
CA ALA A 303 0.17 28.86 20.30
C ALA A 303 -0.32 29.82 19.19
N GLY A 304 -1.41 30.55 19.44
CA GLY A 304 -1.90 31.61 18.57
C GLY A 304 -2.73 31.15 17.35
N ASN A 305 -2.57 31.86 16.22
CA ASN A 305 -3.39 31.71 15.00
C ASN A 305 -2.91 30.61 14.03
N GLY A 306 -1.94 29.81 14.44
CA GLY A 306 -1.31 28.81 13.58
C GLY A 306 -2.20 27.61 13.26
N PRO A 307 -1.72 26.70 12.40
CA PRO A 307 -2.39 25.43 12.14
C PRO A 307 -2.62 24.61 13.42
N LEU A 308 -3.77 23.93 13.48
CA LEU A 308 -4.13 23.08 14.60
C LEU A 308 -3.67 21.65 14.36
N LYS A 309 -3.03 21.03 15.35
CA LYS A 309 -2.73 19.59 15.33
C LYS A 309 -3.91 18.84 15.93
N ILE A 310 -4.37 17.83 15.20
CA ILE A 310 -5.58 17.07 15.51
C ILE A 310 -5.25 15.58 15.43
N ARG A 311 -5.69 14.82 16.42
CA ARG A 311 -5.80 13.37 16.35
C ARG A 311 -7.26 12.98 16.24
N ARG A 312 -7.64 12.33 15.14
CA ARG A 312 -8.98 11.76 14.98
C ARG A 312 -8.92 10.26 15.28
N ALA A 313 -9.78 9.77 16.16
CA ALA A 313 -9.87 8.37 16.50
C ALA A 313 -11.30 7.87 16.28
N THR A 314 -11.41 6.70 15.68
CA THR A 314 -12.64 5.94 15.54
C THR A 314 -12.43 4.56 16.16
N GLN A 315 -13.49 3.75 16.22
CA GLN A 315 -13.34 2.35 16.64
C GLN A 315 -12.47 1.50 15.69
N PHE A 316 -12.12 2.01 14.50
CA PHE A 316 -11.42 1.27 13.46
C PHE A 316 -10.05 1.85 13.08
N SER A 317 -9.80 3.12 13.40
CA SER A 317 -8.60 3.82 12.93
C SER A 317 -8.25 5.03 13.80
N SER A 318 -6.98 5.43 13.77
CA SER A 318 -6.51 6.69 14.31
C SER A 318 -5.71 7.42 13.25
N THR A 319 -5.97 8.71 13.06
CA THR A 319 -5.26 9.57 12.11
C THR A 319 -4.68 10.78 12.82
N ARG A 320 -3.56 11.28 12.30
CA ARG A 320 -2.89 12.51 12.74
C ARG A 320 -2.97 13.53 11.63
N ILE A 321 -3.39 14.74 11.96
CA ILE A 321 -3.70 15.78 10.98
C ILE A 321 -3.20 17.12 11.50
N THR A 322 -2.52 17.91 10.68
CA THR A 322 -2.39 19.36 10.92
C THR A 322 -3.40 20.05 10.03
N THR A 323 -4.23 20.94 10.56
CA THR A 323 -5.34 21.57 9.83
C THR A 323 -5.27 23.09 9.87
N PHE A 324 -5.81 23.73 8.84
CA PHE A 324 -6.21 25.13 8.94
C PHE A 324 -7.52 25.21 9.71
N ARG A 325 -7.44 25.37 11.04
CA ARG A 325 -8.58 25.59 11.95
C ARG A 325 -9.73 24.59 11.78
N GLY A 326 -9.45 23.33 11.43
CA GLY A 326 -10.46 22.30 11.18
C GLY A 326 -11.10 22.31 9.77
N LEU A 327 -10.87 23.34 8.95
CA LEU A 327 -11.50 23.47 7.62
C LEU A 327 -10.94 22.46 6.62
N PHE A 328 -9.62 22.34 6.55
CA PHE A 328 -8.94 21.35 5.72
C PHE A 328 -7.59 20.94 6.29
N SER A 329 -7.11 19.77 5.88
CA SER A 329 -5.80 19.24 6.23
C SER A 329 -4.69 19.97 5.49
N LEU A 330 -3.68 20.42 6.23
CA LEU A 330 -2.37 20.85 5.72
C LEU A 330 -1.39 19.67 5.67
N THR A 331 -1.48 18.78 6.66
CA THR A 331 -0.82 17.48 6.64
C THR A 331 -1.78 16.41 7.13
N PHE A 332 -1.62 15.20 6.61
CA PHE A 332 -2.40 14.03 6.99
C PHE A 332 -1.47 12.82 7.09
N GLN A 333 -1.72 11.97 8.08
CA GLN A 333 -1.08 10.68 8.23
C GLN A 333 -2.10 9.66 8.79
N SER A 334 -2.15 8.48 8.18
CA SER A 334 -2.97 7.37 8.64
C SER A 334 -2.32 6.04 8.27
N ASP A 335 -2.45 5.08 9.17
CA ASP A 335 -2.18 3.66 8.90
C ASP A 335 -3.51 2.90 9.03
N PHE A 336 -3.82 2.02 8.09
CA PHE A 336 -5.07 1.25 8.07
C PHE A 336 -4.88 -0.10 7.37
N GLU A 337 -5.82 -1.02 7.61
CA GLU A 337 -5.84 -2.29 6.89
C GLU A 337 -6.74 -2.18 5.66
N LEU A 338 -6.24 -2.62 4.50
CA LEU A 338 -6.95 -2.64 3.24
C LEU A 338 -6.71 -3.98 2.56
N HIS A 339 -7.75 -4.80 2.39
CA HIS A 339 -7.66 -6.15 1.82
C HIS A 339 -6.59 -7.04 2.50
N GLY A 340 -6.49 -6.98 3.83
CA GLY A 340 -5.50 -7.75 4.61
C GLY A 340 -4.07 -7.19 4.55
N MET A 341 -3.85 -6.05 3.89
CA MET A 341 -2.57 -5.35 3.84
C MET A 341 -2.56 -4.15 4.78
N LYS A 342 -1.45 -3.95 5.49
CA LYS A 342 -1.22 -2.72 6.27
C LYS A 342 -0.75 -1.61 5.33
N VAL A 343 -1.63 -0.65 5.06
CA VAL A 343 -1.38 0.48 4.18
C VAL A 343 -1.10 1.72 5.01
N SER A 344 -0.13 2.51 4.58
CA SER A 344 0.14 3.84 5.13
C SER A 344 -0.17 4.90 4.08
N ALA A 345 -0.87 5.94 4.48
CA ALA A 345 -1.20 7.09 3.65
C ALA A 345 -0.74 8.38 4.34
N ALA A 346 -0.12 9.26 3.55
CA ALA A 346 0.29 10.57 4.01
C ALA A 346 0.00 11.62 2.95
N SER A 347 -0.36 12.83 3.37
CA SER A 347 -0.45 13.96 2.47
C SER A 347 0.09 15.24 3.09
N ASN A 348 0.54 16.15 2.24
CA ASN A 348 0.95 17.50 2.64
C ASN A 348 0.61 18.53 1.56
N VAL A 349 0.15 19.70 1.99
CA VAL A 349 -0.08 20.87 1.14
C VAL A 349 1.27 21.47 0.73
N GLU A 350 1.48 21.63 -0.57
CA GLU A 350 2.66 22.27 -1.15
C GLU A 350 2.42 23.75 -1.45
N GLN A 351 1.19 24.09 -1.84
CA GLN A 351 0.80 25.45 -2.21
C GLN A 351 -0.58 25.77 -1.66
N LEU A 352 -0.75 27.00 -1.15
CA LEU A 352 -2.00 27.50 -0.61
C LEU A 352 -2.15 28.98 -0.94
N SER A 353 -3.33 29.37 -1.42
CA SER A 353 -3.72 30.77 -1.56
C SER A 353 -5.17 30.97 -1.14
N PHE A 354 -5.49 32.19 -0.74
CA PHE A 354 -6.82 32.58 -0.28
C PHE A 354 -7.33 33.79 -1.06
N THR A 355 -8.65 33.92 -1.13
CA THR A 355 -9.36 35.09 -1.67
C THR A 355 -10.54 35.46 -0.77
N GLY A 356 -10.94 36.74 -0.80
CA GLY A 356 -12.03 37.26 0.02
C GLY A 356 -11.60 37.69 1.43
N ASP A 357 -12.54 38.29 2.16
CA ASP A 357 -12.30 38.81 3.51
C ASP A 357 -12.51 37.73 4.58
N TRP A 358 -11.48 36.89 4.78
CA TRP A 358 -11.47 35.87 5.84
C TRP A 358 -11.40 36.45 7.25
N LYS A 359 -11.01 37.73 7.40
CA LYS A 359 -10.89 38.37 8.71
C LYS A 359 -12.27 38.70 9.29
N GLN A 360 -13.13 39.31 8.48
CA GLN A 360 -14.46 39.73 8.91
C GLN A 360 -15.54 38.71 8.55
N MET A 361 -15.37 38.00 7.43
CA MET A 361 -16.37 37.09 6.84
C MET A 361 -17.79 37.69 6.85
N PRO A 362 -18.03 38.85 6.22
CA PRO A 362 -19.35 39.48 6.27
C PRO A 362 -20.40 38.60 5.58
N ILE A 363 -21.65 38.67 6.03
CA ILE A 363 -22.76 37.92 5.42
C ILE A 363 -22.88 38.33 3.94
N GLY A 364 -23.06 37.35 3.06
CA GLY A 364 -23.09 37.51 1.61
C GLY A 364 -21.71 37.53 0.94
N ALA A 365 -20.62 37.59 1.70
CA ALA A 365 -19.28 37.58 1.12
C ALA A 365 -18.89 36.19 0.59
N THR A 366 -18.07 36.21 -0.46
CA THR A 366 -17.45 35.02 -1.03
C THR A 366 -16.01 34.90 -0.54
N LEU A 367 -15.70 33.77 0.07
CA LEU A 367 -14.38 33.38 0.54
C LEU A 367 -13.88 32.25 -0.35
N GLY A 368 -12.62 32.29 -0.75
CA GLY A 368 -12.04 31.23 -1.57
C GLY A 368 -10.68 30.78 -1.05
N PHE A 369 -10.34 29.53 -1.35
CA PHE A 369 -8.98 29.02 -1.21
C PHE A 369 -8.65 28.05 -2.33
N LYS A 370 -7.38 28.03 -2.73
CA LYS A 370 -6.82 27.06 -3.67
C LYS A 370 -5.66 26.36 -3.00
N LEU A 371 -5.63 25.04 -3.12
CA LEU A 371 -4.50 24.25 -2.63
C LEU A 371 -4.04 23.24 -3.66
N LYS A 372 -2.76 22.90 -3.54
CA LYS A 372 -2.10 21.79 -4.23
C LYS A 372 -1.46 20.92 -3.17
N GLU A 373 -1.81 19.64 -3.16
CA GLU A 373 -1.34 18.69 -2.14
C GLU A 373 -0.74 17.44 -2.79
N LEU A 374 0.36 16.96 -2.21
CA LEU A 374 0.96 15.68 -2.56
C LEU A 374 0.33 14.60 -1.69
N ASN A 375 -0.39 13.67 -2.32
CA ASN A 375 -0.96 12.48 -1.70
C ASN A 375 -0.07 11.27 -2.00
N ARG A 376 0.34 10.57 -0.94
CA ARG A 376 1.18 9.38 -1.02
C ARG A 376 0.50 8.21 -0.33
N ASN A 377 0.65 7.03 -0.90
CA ASN A 377 0.07 5.79 -0.38
C ASN A 377 1.04 4.65 -0.67
N THR A 378 1.34 3.80 0.33
CA THR A 378 2.31 2.70 0.13
C THR A 378 1.84 1.68 -0.91
N ALA A 379 0.54 1.61 -1.18
CA ALA A 379 -0.07 0.71 -2.15
C ALA A 379 -0.44 1.38 -3.48
N GLU A 380 -0.31 2.70 -3.65
CA GLU A 380 -0.67 3.41 -4.90
C GLU A 380 0.44 4.36 -5.37
N GLU A 381 0.33 4.84 -6.62
CA GLU A 381 1.21 5.91 -7.07
C GLU A 381 0.92 7.22 -6.37
N ASP A 382 1.99 7.99 -6.18
CA ASP A 382 1.89 9.32 -5.61
C ASP A 382 1.10 10.20 -6.58
N ARG A 383 0.22 11.04 -6.02
CA ARG A 383 -0.65 11.91 -6.81
C ARG A 383 -0.60 13.31 -6.25
N VAL A 384 -0.40 14.26 -7.14
CA VAL A 384 -0.57 15.66 -6.82
C VAL A 384 -2.00 16.05 -7.17
N LEU A 385 -2.76 16.47 -6.17
CA LEU A 385 -4.16 16.88 -6.35
C LEU A 385 -4.28 18.39 -6.18
N SER A 386 -5.11 19.00 -7.03
CA SER A 386 -5.51 20.39 -6.90
C SER A 386 -6.94 20.49 -6.41
N ARG A 387 -7.20 21.42 -5.49
CA ARG A 387 -8.54 21.74 -5.02
C ARG A 387 -8.75 23.24 -4.98
N ASP A 388 -9.82 23.69 -5.63
CA ASP A 388 -10.34 25.04 -5.57
C ASP A 388 -11.64 25.00 -4.76
N SER A 389 -11.79 25.88 -3.78
CA SER A 389 -13.02 25.96 -2.99
C SER A 389 -13.48 27.40 -2.86
N THR A 390 -14.78 27.58 -3.03
CA THR A 390 -15.48 28.85 -2.90
C THR A 390 -16.63 28.67 -1.93
N CYS A 391 -16.69 29.52 -0.90
CA CYS A 391 -17.68 29.50 0.16
C CYS A 391 -18.40 30.84 0.25
N VAL A 392 -19.73 30.83 0.28
CA VAL A 392 -20.54 32.03 0.56
C VAL A 392 -20.96 32.03 2.02
N VAL A 393 -20.71 33.14 2.73
CA VAL A 393 -21.17 33.34 4.10
C VAL A 393 -22.68 33.57 4.09
N ALA A 394 -23.44 32.54 4.42
CA ALA A 394 -24.89 32.55 4.24
C ALA A 394 -25.63 33.30 5.35
N ARG A 395 -25.22 33.12 6.59
CA ARG A 395 -25.87 33.72 7.77
C ARG A 395 -25.00 33.60 9.02
N GLU A 396 -25.37 34.34 10.05
CA GLU A 396 -24.86 34.21 11.41
C GLU A 396 -25.98 33.66 12.33
N LEU A 397 -25.61 32.82 13.29
CA LEU A 397 -26.52 32.19 14.24
C LEU A 397 -25.83 31.95 15.59
N PRO A 398 -26.56 31.78 16.70
CA PRO A 398 -25.96 31.37 17.96
C PRO A 398 -25.25 30.01 17.85
N ALA A 399 -24.01 29.90 18.32
CA ALA A 399 -23.24 28.65 18.29
C ALA A 399 -23.91 27.52 19.10
N SER A 400 -24.69 27.89 20.12
CA SER A 400 -25.50 26.97 20.93
C SER A 400 -26.54 26.18 20.13
N SER A 401 -26.95 26.69 18.96
CA SER A 401 -27.84 25.95 18.04
C SER A 401 -27.15 24.82 17.28
N ILE A 402 -25.81 24.80 17.27
CA ILE A 402 -25.00 23.72 16.70
C ILE A 402 -24.74 22.64 17.77
N ASN A 403 -24.36 23.07 18.97
CA ASN A 403 -24.24 22.23 20.16
C ASN A 403 -24.43 23.10 21.41
N SER A 404 -25.21 22.64 22.39
CA SER A 404 -25.58 23.44 23.56
C SER A 404 -24.40 23.82 24.48
N ALA A 405 -23.26 23.13 24.40
CA ALA A 405 -22.05 23.48 25.13
C ALA A 405 -21.28 24.66 24.52
N LEU A 406 -21.60 25.04 23.27
CA LEU A 406 -20.95 26.14 22.57
C LEU A 406 -21.61 27.48 22.90
N SER A 407 -20.81 28.54 22.83
CA SER A 407 -21.17 29.92 23.16
C SER A 407 -20.77 30.89 22.06
N GLY A 408 -21.35 32.08 22.09
CA GLY A 408 -21.14 33.11 21.08
C GLY A 408 -21.85 32.80 19.77
N ASN A 409 -21.32 33.32 18.67
CA ASN A 409 -21.92 33.20 17.33
C ASN A 409 -21.14 32.24 16.44
N ALA A 410 -21.85 31.70 15.45
CA ALA A 410 -21.31 30.89 14.38
C ALA A 410 -21.78 31.42 13.03
N LYS A 411 -20.88 31.42 12.05
CA LYS A 411 -21.20 31.75 10.67
C LYS A 411 -21.40 30.47 9.87
N ALA A 412 -22.53 30.36 9.18
CA ALA A 412 -22.78 29.27 8.25
C ALA A 412 -22.24 29.64 6.86
N LEU A 413 -21.40 28.77 6.30
CA LEU A 413 -20.80 28.90 4.99
C LEU A 413 -21.34 27.79 4.08
N ASN A 414 -21.76 28.16 2.88
CA ASN A 414 -22.11 27.22 1.81
C ASN A 414 -20.95 27.15 0.83
N CYS A 415 -20.28 26.01 0.82
CA CYS A 415 -19.05 25.80 0.07
C CYS A 415 -19.28 24.90 -1.13
N ILE A 416 -18.60 25.23 -2.22
CA ILE A 416 -18.41 24.38 -3.40
C ILE A 416 -16.92 24.15 -3.51
N ALA A 417 -16.51 22.90 -3.67
CA ALA A 417 -15.13 22.52 -3.93
C ALA A 417 -15.05 21.74 -5.23
N THR A 418 -14.09 22.09 -6.07
CA THR A 418 -13.78 21.44 -7.34
C THR A 418 -12.30 21.07 -7.41
N GLY A 419 -11.98 20.07 -8.22
CA GLY A 419 -10.63 19.58 -8.49
C GLY A 419 -10.70 18.53 -9.59
N ASP A 420 -9.55 17.97 -10.01
CA ASP A 420 -9.42 17.17 -11.23
C ASP A 420 -10.57 16.17 -11.48
N ASN A 421 -10.96 15.39 -10.46
CA ASN A 421 -12.12 14.48 -10.50
C ASN A 421 -13.01 14.62 -9.24
N TYR A 422 -12.88 15.75 -8.55
CA TYR A 422 -13.54 16.00 -7.28
C TYR A 422 -14.52 17.15 -7.43
N GLN A 423 -15.77 16.91 -7.02
CA GLN A 423 -16.75 17.96 -6.84
C GLN A 423 -17.49 17.68 -5.54
N ALA A 424 -17.55 18.67 -4.66
CA ALA A 424 -18.31 18.57 -3.43
C ALA A 424 -19.05 19.86 -3.14
N THR A 425 -20.22 19.74 -2.53
CA THR A 425 -20.90 20.86 -1.88
C THR A 425 -21.02 20.58 -0.40
N SER A 426 -20.64 21.55 0.43
CA SER A 426 -20.55 21.36 1.87
C SER A 426 -21.17 22.54 2.60
N THR A 427 -21.79 22.27 3.75
CA THR A 427 -22.17 23.30 4.72
C THR A 427 -21.17 23.27 5.85
N VAL A 428 -20.50 24.40 6.09
CA VAL A 428 -19.45 24.56 7.11
C VAL A 428 -19.90 25.61 8.11
N MET A 429 -19.69 25.35 9.40
CA MET A 429 -19.92 26.30 10.48
C MET A 429 -18.58 26.83 10.99
N TYR A 430 -18.36 28.13 10.92
CA TYR A 430 -17.24 28.79 11.59
C TYR A 430 -17.66 29.24 12.99
N LEU A 431 -17.16 28.57 14.02
CA LEU A 431 -17.41 28.87 15.43
C LEU A 431 -16.52 30.04 15.85
N GLN A 432 -17.06 31.25 15.97
CA GLN A 432 -16.25 32.47 16.06
C GLN A 432 -15.41 32.54 17.34
N GLU A 433 -15.97 32.23 18.50
CA GLU A 433 -15.23 32.25 19.78
C GLU A 433 -14.11 31.20 19.84
N TYR A 434 -14.28 30.09 19.11
CA TYR A 434 -13.36 28.96 19.11
C TYR A 434 -12.37 29.01 17.94
N GLY A 435 -12.61 29.91 16.97
CA GLY A 435 -11.82 30.04 15.76
C GLY A 435 -11.67 28.73 14.98
N TYR A 436 -12.75 27.93 14.92
CA TYR A 436 -12.76 26.56 14.39
C TYR A 436 -13.87 26.37 13.34
N PHE A 437 -13.55 25.70 12.24
CA PHE A 437 -14.49 25.32 11.21
C PHE A 437 -14.95 23.87 11.38
N PHE A 438 -16.27 23.67 11.34
CA PHE A 438 -16.91 22.36 11.47
C PHE A 438 -17.83 22.09 10.28
N THR A 439 -17.55 21.04 9.51
CA THR A 439 -18.39 20.64 8.37
C THR A 439 -19.61 19.84 8.84
N THR A 440 -20.80 20.41 8.74
CA THR A 440 -22.07 19.78 9.18
C THR A 440 -22.68 18.89 8.11
N GLN A 441 -22.45 19.21 6.83
CA GLN A 441 -22.96 18.44 5.71
C GLN A 441 -21.95 18.46 4.58
N ASP A 442 -21.83 17.33 3.89
CA ASP A 442 -21.01 17.21 2.69
C ASP A 442 -21.71 16.33 1.65
N VAL A 443 -21.68 16.75 0.39
CA VAL A 443 -22.27 16.04 -0.75
C VAL A 443 -21.21 15.90 -1.83
N ILE A 444 -20.63 14.71 -1.93
CA ILE A 444 -19.54 14.42 -2.87
C ILE A 444 -20.13 13.83 -4.15
N GLN A 445 -19.77 14.43 -5.29
CA GLN A 445 -20.18 14.06 -6.65
C GLN A 445 -21.71 13.93 -6.81
N GLY A 446 -22.49 14.68 -6.02
CA GLY A 446 -23.95 14.61 -6.01
C GLY A 446 -24.53 13.28 -5.53
N LYS A 447 -23.71 12.33 -5.07
CA LYS A 447 -24.11 10.96 -4.74
C LYS A 447 -23.95 10.62 -3.27
N TYR A 448 -22.82 11.00 -2.69
CA TYR A 448 -22.48 10.65 -1.32
C TYR A 448 -22.79 11.82 -0.40
N LYS A 449 -23.94 11.74 0.27
CA LYS A 449 -24.34 12.73 1.27
C LYS A 449 -24.00 12.23 2.66
N THR A 450 -23.23 13.03 3.39
CA THR A 450 -22.95 12.80 4.81
C THR A 450 -23.46 13.97 5.63
N ARG A 451 -23.91 13.67 6.85
CA ARG A 451 -24.26 14.69 7.84
C ARG A 451 -23.44 14.43 9.09
N THR A 452 -22.77 15.45 9.59
CA THR A 452 -21.98 15.37 10.81
C THR A 452 -22.64 16.23 11.88
N THR A 453 -22.82 15.65 13.06
CA THR A 453 -23.36 16.34 14.25
C THR A 453 -22.30 16.37 15.33
N LEU A 454 -22.11 17.52 15.99
CA LEU A 454 -21.32 17.62 17.20
C LEU A 454 -22.13 17.10 18.38
N VAL A 455 -21.76 15.92 18.87
CA VAL A 455 -22.37 15.30 20.06
C VAL A 455 -21.82 15.95 21.32
N ASN A 456 -20.51 16.25 21.33
CA ASN A 456 -19.83 16.93 22.43
C ASN A 456 -18.81 17.93 21.87
N ALA A 457 -18.57 19.01 22.61
CA ALA A 457 -17.55 20.01 22.35
C ALA A 457 -17.01 20.56 23.68
N GLN A 458 -15.71 20.41 23.91
CA GLN A 458 -14.99 20.79 25.14
C GLN A 458 -13.66 21.44 24.86
#